data_AF-A0A3C1WVA7-F1
#
_entry.id   AF-A0A3C1WVA7-F1
#
_cell.length_a   1.000
_cell.length_b   1.000
_cell.length_c   1.000
_cell.angle_alpha   90.00
_cell.angle_beta   90.00
_cell.angle_gamma   90.00
#
_symmetry.space_group_name_H-M   'P 1'
#
loop_
_entity.id
_entity.type
_entity.pdbx_description
1 polymer ?
#
loop_
_entity_poly.entity_id
_entity_poly.type
_entity_poly.pdbx_seq_one_letter_code
_entity_poly.pdbx_strand_id
1 'polypeptide(L)'
;IKKIYSHAQSLSQCHQWILNHAPGVELQSVSSNAEAVKIASKEKGSAAIASIRAAALFSTPVLHENIEDDPKNSTRFLVISDHEVKPSGLDKTSIIVAAKNQPGAIASMIEPFAKNKVSMTKLESRPSKTGLWEYVFFIDVEGHMTDSKVALSLKEIESKASFLKVLGSYPQSNLT
;
A
#
# COMPACT_ATOMS: atom_id res chain seq x y z
N ILE A 1 -9.03 -1.54 -33.02
CA ILE A 1 -9.18 -2.34 -31.77
C ILE A 1 -10.66 -2.34 -31.43
N LYS A 2 -11.26 -3.49 -31.13
CA LYS A 2 -12.70 -3.64 -30.83
C LYS A 2 -12.98 -3.93 -29.36
N LYS A 3 -12.00 -4.48 -28.64
CA LYS A 3 -12.12 -4.88 -27.25
C LYS A 3 -10.83 -4.61 -26.47
N ILE A 4 -10.95 -4.16 -25.23
CA ILE A 4 -9.82 -3.93 -24.31
C ILE A 4 -10.01 -4.78 -23.05
N TYR A 5 -8.99 -5.55 -22.72
CA TYR A 5 -8.91 -6.35 -21.49
C TYR A 5 -8.08 -5.65 -20.43
N SER A 6 -8.51 -5.68 -19.17
CA SER A 6 -7.66 -5.33 -18.02
C SER A 6 -8.29 -5.76 -16.70
N HIS A 7 -7.59 -5.60 -15.59
CA HIS A 7 -8.23 -5.66 -14.28
C HIS A 7 -9.21 -4.49 -14.12
N ALA A 8 -10.32 -4.68 -13.40
CA ALA A 8 -11.34 -3.66 -13.17
C ALA A 8 -10.76 -2.32 -12.69
N GLN A 9 -9.80 -2.38 -11.77
CA GLN A 9 -9.14 -1.18 -11.25
C GLN A 9 -8.36 -0.44 -12.34
N SER A 10 -7.62 -1.14 -13.19
CA SER A 10 -6.84 -0.50 -14.26
C SER A 10 -7.74 0.06 -15.36
N LEU A 11 -8.88 -0.57 -15.66
CA LEU A 11 -9.91 0.04 -16.53
C LEU A 11 -10.42 1.36 -15.95
N SER A 12 -10.71 1.39 -14.64
CA SER A 12 -11.19 2.61 -13.98
C SER A 12 -10.13 3.71 -13.91
N GLN A 13 -8.85 3.33 -13.82
CA GLN A 13 -7.72 4.25 -13.72
C GLN A 13 -7.22 4.76 -15.07
N CYS A 14 -7.76 4.29 -16.20
CA CYS A 14 -7.42 4.76 -17.55
C CYS A 14 -8.67 5.23 -18.29
N HIS A 15 -9.73 5.57 -17.56
CA HIS A 15 -11.06 5.79 -18.13
C HIS A 15 -11.07 7.00 -19.06
N GLN A 16 -10.40 8.10 -18.69
CA GLN A 16 -10.34 9.30 -19.52
C GLN A 16 -9.57 9.03 -20.81
N TRP A 17 -8.46 8.29 -20.72
CA TRP A 17 -7.70 7.93 -21.91
C TRP A 17 -8.54 7.09 -22.88
N ILE A 18 -9.23 6.05 -22.38
CA ILE A 18 -10.10 5.18 -23.18
C ILE A 18 -11.21 5.98 -23.87
N LEU A 19 -11.89 6.88 -23.14
CA LEU A 19 -12.97 7.69 -23.71
C LEU A 19 -12.50 8.55 -24.88
N ASN A 20 -11.30 9.13 -24.78
CA ASN A 20 -10.78 10.04 -25.79
C ASN A 20 -10.16 9.32 -27.01
N HIS A 21 -9.58 8.13 -26.83
CA HIS A 21 -8.81 7.44 -27.88
C HIS A 21 -9.50 6.21 -28.47
N ALA A 22 -10.41 5.57 -27.72
CA ALA A 22 -11.13 4.39 -28.14
C ALA A 22 -12.62 4.45 -27.74
N PRO A 23 -13.35 5.51 -28.13
CA PRO A 23 -14.76 5.65 -27.79
C PRO A 23 -15.58 4.47 -28.34
N GLY A 24 -16.44 3.89 -27.50
CA GLY A 24 -17.31 2.77 -27.87
C GLY A 24 -16.61 1.41 -27.97
N VAL A 25 -15.34 1.30 -27.58
CA VAL A 25 -14.66 0.01 -27.48
C VAL A 25 -15.25 -0.84 -26.35
N GLU A 26 -15.39 -2.14 -26.56
CA GLU A 26 -15.86 -3.06 -25.51
C GLU A 26 -14.78 -3.21 -24.42
N LEU A 27 -15.15 -3.03 -23.16
CA LEU A 27 -14.24 -3.20 -22.02
C LEU A 27 -14.56 -4.51 -21.30
N GLN A 28 -13.57 -5.38 -21.15
CA GLN A 28 -13.73 -6.65 -20.47
C GLN A 28 -12.78 -6.76 -19.27
N SER A 29 -13.37 -6.83 -18.07
CA SER A 29 -12.62 -7.06 -16.85
C SER A 29 -12.15 -8.51 -16.75
N VAL A 30 -10.91 -8.71 -16.32
CA VAL A 30 -10.29 -10.02 -16.07
C VAL A 30 -9.56 -10.06 -14.73
N SER A 31 -9.06 -11.24 -14.35
CA SER A 31 -8.47 -11.50 -13.03
C SER A 31 -7.17 -10.74 -12.75
N SER A 32 -6.40 -10.38 -13.79
CA SER A 32 -5.18 -9.59 -13.63
C SER A 32 -4.77 -8.90 -14.93
N ASN A 33 -3.93 -7.87 -14.82
CA ASN A 33 -3.35 -7.19 -15.98
C ASN A 33 -2.45 -8.10 -16.82
N ALA A 34 -1.76 -9.07 -16.21
CA ALA A 34 -0.97 -10.04 -16.95
C ALA A 34 -1.87 -11.01 -17.74
N GLU A 35 -2.97 -11.46 -17.15
CA GLU A 35 -3.96 -12.31 -17.86
C GLU A 35 -4.61 -11.54 -19.03
N ALA A 36 -4.84 -10.23 -18.88
CA ALA A 36 -5.33 -9.38 -19.96
C ALA A 36 -4.41 -9.41 -21.19
N VAL A 37 -3.09 -9.27 -20.99
CA VAL A 37 -2.11 -9.35 -22.09
C VAL A 37 -2.11 -10.73 -22.72
N LYS A 38 -2.15 -11.79 -21.91
CA LYS A 38 -2.18 -13.17 -22.38
C LYS A 38 -3.40 -13.45 -23.26
N ILE A 39 -4.59 -12.98 -22.88
CA ILE A 39 -5.81 -13.10 -23.69
C ILE A 39 -5.67 -12.28 -24.97
N ALA A 40 -5.28 -11.01 -24.85
CA ALA A 40 -5.19 -10.11 -25.99
C ALA A 40 -4.15 -10.56 -27.03
N SER A 41 -3.08 -11.23 -26.60
CA SER A 41 -2.08 -11.82 -27.50
C SER A 41 -2.62 -12.91 -28.42
N LYS A 42 -3.76 -13.53 -28.06
CA LYS A 42 -4.39 -14.63 -28.80
C LYS A 42 -5.65 -14.21 -29.57
N GLU A 43 -6.27 -13.09 -29.18
CA GLU A 43 -7.51 -12.60 -29.79
C GLU A 43 -7.24 -11.43 -30.74
N LYS A 44 -7.46 -11.66 -32.04
CA LYS A 44 -7.28 -10.60 -33.05
C LYS A 44 -8.24 -9.43 -32.81
N GLY A 45 -7.71 -8.21 -32.98
CA GLY A 45 -8.50 -6.99 -32.83
C GLY A 45 -8.76 -6.59 -31.37
N SER A 46 -8.16 -7.28 -30.41
CA SER A 46 -8.19 -6.91 -29.00
C SER A 46 -6.92 -6.18 -28.56
N ALA A 47 -6.96 -5.53 -27.40
CA ALA A 47 -5.82 -4.93 -26.74
C ALA A 47 -5.90 -5.17 -25.22
N ALA A 48 -4.84 -4.84 -24.50
CA ALA A 48 -4.81 -4.94 -23.05
C ALA A 48 -4.19 -3.69 -22.42
N ILE A 49 -4.70 -3.32 -21.24
CA ILE A 49 -4.07 -2.34 -20.35
C ILE A 49 -3.31 -3.10 -19.28
N ALA A 50 -1.99 -2.95 -19.24
CA ALA A 50 -1.11 -3.66 -18.32
C ALA A 50 0.24 -2.96 -18.15
N SER A 51 1.08 -3.49 -17.27
CA SER A 51 2.45 -3.00 -17.12
C SER A 51 3.31 -3.38 -18.33
N ILE A 52 4.33 -2.56 -18.63
CA ILE A 52 5.32 -2.83 -19.68
C ILE A 52 6.00 -4.20 -19.45
N ARG A 53 6.20 -4.58 -18.19
CA ARG A 53 6.74 -5.90 -17.82
C ARG A 53 5.85 -7.06 -18.31
N ALA A 54 4.53 -6.92 -18.23
CA ALA A 54 3.60 -7.93 -18.75
C ALA A 54 3.67 -8.02 -20.28
N ALA A 55 3.79 -6.87 -20.97
CA ALA A 55 3.97 -6.85 -22.41
C ALA A 55 5.24 -7.59 -22.84
N ALA A 56 6.36 -7.37 -22.14
CA ALA A 56 7.61 -8.08 -22.37
C ALA A 56 7.48 -9.60 -22.12
N LEU A 57 6.83 -10.00 -21.03
CA LEU A 57 6.63 -11.41 -20.67
C LEU A 57 5.90 -12.20 -21.76
N PHE A 58 4.92 -11.58 -22.41
CA PHE A 58 4.11 -12.21 -23.47
C PHE A 58 4.54 -11.81 -24.89
N SER A 59 5.66 -11.10 -25.04
CA SER A 59 6.18 -10.63 -26.33
C SER A 59 5.15 -9.87 -27.17
N THR A 60 4.32 -9.06 -26.50
CA THR A 60 3.30 -8.23 -27.16
C THR A 60 3.79 -6.79 -27.33
N PRO A 61 3.53 -6.12 -28.47
CA PRO A 61 3.94 -4.74 -28.67
C PRO A 61 3.17 -3.78 -27.75
N VAL A 62 3.86 -2.74 -27.28
CA VAL A 62 3.24 -1.62 -26.56
C VAL A 62 2.72 -0.60 -27.59
N LEU A 63 1.44 -0.26 -27.51
CA LEU A 63 0.81 0.70 -28.44
C LEU A 63 0.87 2.13 -27.90
N HIS A 64 0.65 2.30 -26.59
CA HIS A 64 0.69 3.56 -25.87
C HIS A 64 1.24 3.31 -24.46
N GLU A 65 2.01 4.27 -23.96
CA GLU A 65 2.54 4.27 -22.59
C GLU A 65 1.89 5.42 -21.79
N ASN A 66 1.92 5.31 -20.45
CA ASN A 66 1.43 6.32 -19.52
C ASN A 66 -0.02 6.75 -19.80
N ILE A 67 -0.92 5.77 -19.92
CA ILE A 67 -2.34 5.97 -20.24
C ILE A 67 -3.24 6.09 -19.00
N GLU A 68 -2.65 6.02 -17.81
CA GLU A 68 -3.35 6.25 -16.56
C GLU A 68 -3.82 7.70 -16.42
N ASP A 69 -4.96 7.86 -15.77
CA ASP A 69 -5.60 9.16 -15.55
C ASP A 69 -4.84 9.99 -14.48
N ASP A 70 -4.19 9.33 -13.51
CA ASP A 70 -3.35 9.98 -12.48
C ASP A 70 -1.90 9.47 -12.55
N PRO A 71 -0.94 10.30 -13.02
CA PRO A 71 0.47 9.92 -13.12
C PRO A 71 1.14 9.78 -11.74
N LYS A 72 0.49 10.18 -10.64
CA LYS A 72 1.01 10.03 -9.27
C LYS A 72 0.60 8.71 -8.62
N ASN A 73 -0.09 7.83 -9.35
CA ASN A 73 -0.49 6.52 -8.85
C ASN A 73 0.75 5.69 -8.47
N SER A 74 0.94 5.45 -7.18
CA SER A 74 2.07 4.70 -6.65
C SER A 74 1.60 3.57 -5.74
N THR A 75 2.34 2.45 -5.77
CA THR A 75 2.09 1.31 -4.89
C THR A 75 3.29 1.14 -3.95
N ARG A 76 3.02 1.22 -2.64
CA ARG A 76 4.03 0.94 -1.62
C ARG A 76 4.12 -0.57 -1.39
N PHE A 77 5.30 -1.13 -1.59
CA PHE A 77 5.63 -2.50 -1.23
C PHE A 77 6.45 -2.55 0.06
N LEU A 78 6.30 -3.64 0.82
CA LEU A 78 7.12 -3.94 1.99
C LEU A 78 7.86 -5.26 1.73
N VAL A 79 9.15 -5.29 2.05
CA VAL A 79 9.95 -6.53 2.06
C VAL A 79 9.93 -7.06 3.49
N ILE A 80 9.55 -8.32 3.66
CA ILE A 80 9.40 -8.95 4.98
C ILE A 80 10.47 -10.03 5.12
N SER A 81 11.21 -10.00 6.23
CA SER A 81 12.19 -11.01 6.63
C SER A 81 12.16 -11.20 8.14
N ASP A 82 12.75 -12.28 8.60
CA ASP A 82 13.06 -12.54 10.01
C ASP A 82 14.37 -11.87 10.48
N HIS A 83 15.15 -11.29 9.55
CA HIS A 83 16.36 -10.56 9.87
C HIS A 83 16.10 -9.20 10.53
N GLU A 84 16.88 -8.91 11.58
CA GLU A 84 16.94 -7.57 12.15
C GLU A 84 17.69 -6.61 11.22
N VAL A 85 17.12 -5.43 11.03
CA VAL A 85 17.71 -4.35 10.24
C VAL A 85 18.36 -3.36 11.20
N LYS A 86 19.60 -2.96 10.93
CA LYS A 86 20.30 -1.94 11.70
C LYS A 86 19.79 -0.54 11.34
N PRO A 87 19.87 0.46 12.25
CA PRO A 87 19.51 1.84 11.93
C PRO A 87 20.26 2.35 10.70
N SER A 88 19.52 2.98 9.78
CA SER A 88 20.08 3.64 8.59
C SER A 88 20.22 5.15 8.76
N GLY A 89 19.61 5.73 9.80
CA GLY A 89 19.61 7.16 10.10
C GLY A 89 18.40 7.91 9.53
N LEU A 90 17.72 7.34 8.53
CA LEU A 90 16.42 7.77 8.04
C LEU A 90 15.52 6.55 7.94
N ASP A 91 14.98 6.17 9.10
CA ASP A 91 14.20 4.94 9.25
C ASP A 91 12.72 5.23 9.45
N LYS A 92 11.89 4.21 9.20
CA LYS A 92 10.53 4.12 9.68
C LYS A 92 10.37 2.89 10.55
N THR A 93 9.48 2.98 11.53
CA THR A 93 9.08 1.84 12.36
C THR A 93 7.60 1.58 12.18
N SER A 94 7.24 0.35 11.83
CA SER A 94 5.84 -0.08 11.73
C SER A 94 5.45 -0.86 12.99
N ILE A 95 4.28 -0.54 13.55
CA ILE A 95 3.74 -1.21 14.72
C ILE A 95 2.27 -1.58 14.54
N ILE A 96 1.85 -2.56 15.32
CA ILE A 96 0.45 -2.90 15.55
C ILE A 96 0.15 -2.60 17.02
N VAL A 97 -0.91 -1.85 17.27
CA VAL A 97 -1.40 -1.56 18.62
C VAL A 97 -2.88 -1.96 18.72
N ALA A 98 -3.26 -2.64 19.79
CA ALA A 98 -4.66 -2.81 20.15
C ALA A 98 -4.96 -2.11 21.47
N ALA A 99 -6.18 -1.56 21.55
CA ALA A 99 -6.72 -0.97 22.74
C ALA A 99 -8.17 -1.41 22.93
N LYS A 100 -8.61 -1.45 24.19
CA LYS A 100 -10.03 -1.65 24.52
C LYS A 100 -10.86 -0.55 23.88
N ASN A 101 -12.03 -0.90 23.34
CA ASN A 101 -12.93 0.07 22.74
C ASN A 101 -13.59 0.95 23.81
N GLN A 102 -12.93 2.06 24.13
CA GLN A 102 -13.40 3.09 25.05
C GLN A 102 -13.12 4.49 24.49
N PRO A 103 -13.90 5.51 24.89
CA PRO A 103 -13.63 6.89 24.50
C PRO A 103 -12.17 7.29 24.80
N GLY A 104 -11.51 7.90 23.82
CA GLY A 104 -10.12 8.36 23.94
C GLY A 104 -9.05 7.28 23.81
N ALA A 105 -9.41 6.01 23.55
CA ALA A 105 -8.44 4.92 23.44
C ALA A 105 -7.33 5.21 22.42
N ILE A 106 -7.68 5.63 21.21
CA ILE A 106 -6.66 5.94 20.19
C ILE A 106 -5.82 7.17 20.55
N ALA A 107 -6.44 8.20 21.11
CA ALA A 107 -5.75 9.42 21.50
C ALA A 107 -4.65 9.11 22.54
N SER A 108 -4.96 8.27 23.54
CA SER A 108 -3.98 7.88 24.56
C SER A 108 -2.88 6.95 24.01
N MET A 109 -3.16 6.18 22.95
CA MET A 109 -2.15 5.35 22.27
C MET A 109 -1.18 6.17 21.41
N ILE A 110 -1.63 7.25 20.77
CA ILE A 110 -0.76 8.06 19.90
C ILE A 110 -0.10 9.25 20.60
N GLU A 111 -0.64 9.67 21.76
CA GLU A 111 -0.09 10.75 22.58
C GLU A 111 1.42 10.61 22.86
N PRO A 112 1.97 9.42 23.18
CA PRO A 112 3.40 9.28 23.43
C PRO A 112 4.28 9.65 22.23
N PHE A 113 3.81 9.49 20.99
CA PHE A 113 4.55 9.93 19.81
C PHE A 113 4.64 11.45 19.74
N ALA A 114 3.51 12.14 19.94
CA ALA A 114 3.50 13.60 19.95
C ALA A 114 4.36 14.17 21.09
N LYS A 115 4.23 13.63 22.30
CA LYS A 115 5.00 14.03 23.50
C LYS A 115 6.51 13.90 23.28
N ASN A 116 6.95 12.81 22.66
CA ASN A 116 8.38 12.55 22.41
C ASN A 116 8.87 13.10 21.05
N LYS A 117 8.04 13.87 20.33
CA LYS A 117 8.35 14.47 19.03
C LYS A 117 8.73 13.44 17.97
N VAL A 118 7.89 12.41 17.83
CA VAL A 118 7.97 11.35 16.81
C VAL A 118 6.81 11.54 15.84
N SER A 119 7.12 11.75 14.55
CA SER A 119 6.10 11.91 13.52
C SER A 119 5.46 10.58 13.16
N MET A 120 4.14 10.57 12.94
CA MET A 120 3.45 9.44 12.33
C MET A 120 3.28 9.68 10.84
N THR A 121 3.54 8.66 10.02
CA THR A 121 3.34 8.71 8.56
C THR A 121 2.19 7.84 8.07
N LYS A 122 1.64 7.00 8.95
CA LYS A 122 0.47 6.16 8.67
C LYS A 122 -0.29 5.88 9.95
N LEU A 123 -1.62 5.94 9.87
CA LEU A 123 -2.54 5.47 10.91
C LEU A 123 -3.76 4.84 10.24
N GLU A 124 -3.91 3.53 10.36
CA GLU A 124 -5.06 2.78 9.83
C GLU A 124 -5.68 1.92 10.92
N SER A 125 -7.01 1.97 11.07
CA SER A 125 -7.75 1.07 11.95
C SER A 125 -8.35 -0.10 11.19
N ARG A 126 -8.40 -1.26 11.83
CA ARG A 126 -9.11 -2.46 11.37
C ARG A 126 -9.90 -3.06 12.53
N PRO A 127 -11.11 -3.58 12.31
CA PRO A 127 -11.83 -4.33 13.33
C PRO A 127 -11.05 -5.60 13.70
N SER A 128 -10.91 -5.89 15.00
CA SER A 128 -10.30 -7.14 15.45
C SER A 128 -11.16 -8.34 15.06
N LYS A 129 -10.52 -9.42 14.58
CA LYS A 129 -11.20 -10.70 14.27
C LYS A 129 -11.23 -11.66 15.46
N THR A 130 -10.45 -11.41 16.50
CA THR A 130 -10.12 -12.38 17.56
C THR A 130 -10.54 -11.95 18.96
N GLY A 131 -11.04 -10.72 19.13
CA GLY A 131 -11.58 -10.22 20.39
C GLY A 131 -12.81 -9.35 20.16
N LEU A 132 -13.92 -9.65 20.85
CA LEU A 132 -15.07 -8.76 20.91
C LEU A 132 -14.60 -7.40 21.48
N TRP A 133 -14.84 -6.31 20.75
CA TRP A 133 -14.61 -4.92 21.19
C TRP A 133 -13.17 -4.40 21.24
N GLU A 134 -12.26 -4.94 20.42
CA GLU A 134 -10.93 -4.34 20.24
C GLU A 134 -10.74 -3.82 18.81
N TYR A 135 -10.15 -2.63 18.70
CA TYR A 135 -9.65 -2.11 17.43
C TYR A 135 -8.15 -2.35 17.34
N VAL A 136 -7.71 -2.77 16.16
CA VAL A 136 -6.30 -2.91 15.83
C VAL A 136 -5.89 -1.73 14.97
N PHE A 137 -4.81 -1.07 15.37
CA PHE A 137 -4.25 0.09 14.68
C PHE A 137 -2.88 -0.28 14.08
N PHE A 138 -2.73 -0.03 12.80
CA PHE A 138 -1.46 -0.10 12.08
C PHE A 138 -0.88 1.31 12.00
N ILE A 139 0.30 1.49 12.58
CA ILE A 139 0.94 2.80 12.69
C ILE A 139 2.34 2.71 12.12
N ASP A 140 2.69 3.67 11.27
CA ASP A 140 4.08 3.89 10.85
C ASP A 140 4.57 5.20 11.45
N VAL A 141 5.76 5.18 12.05
CA VAL A 141 6.42 6.37 12.62
C VAL A 141 7.79 6.60 11.99
N GLU A 142 8.24 7.84 12.01
CA GLU A 142 9.62 8.20 11.65
C GLU A 142 10.59 7.84 12.79
N GLY A 143 11.72 7.26 12.42
CA GLY A 143 12.77 6.81 13.34
C GLY A 143 12.84 5.30 13.50
N HIS A 144 14.00 4.84 13.98
CA HIS A 144 14.29 3.44 14.28
C HIS A 144 13.80 3.09 15.69
N MET A 145 13.45 1.83 15.95
CA MET A 145 12.96 1.40 17.28
C MET A 145 13.99 1.59 18.41
N THR A 146 15.27 1.67 18.05
CA THR A 146 16.38 1.91 18.99
C THR A 146 16.65 3.40 19.24
N ASP A 147 16.03 4.30 18.46
CA ASP A 147 16.16 5.74 18.70
C ASP A 147 15.47 6.09 20.02
N SER A 148 16.14 6.88 20.87
CA SER A 148 15.67 7.10 22.24
C SER A 148 14.23 7.62 22.30
N LYS A 149 13.83 8.51 21.38
CA LYS A 149 12.47 9.05 21.33
C LYS A 149 11.43 7.99 20.96
N VAL A 150 11.74 7.15 19.98
CA VAL A 150 10.86 6.07 19.53
C VAL A 150 10.75 5.00 20.62
N ALA A 151 11.88 4.55 21.17
CA ALA A 151 11.92 3.57 22.26
C ALA A 151 11.11 4.04 23.48
N LEU A 152 11.22 5.31 23.86
CA LEU A 152 10.43 5.89 24.95
C LEU A 152 8.93 5.87 24.62
N SER A 153 8.53 6.27 23.41
CA SER A 153 7.12 6.21 23.00
C SER A 153 6.58 4.79 23.00
N LEU A 154 7.34 3.82 22.49
CA LEU A 154 6.94 2.41 22.47
C LEU A 154 6.72 1.86 23.88
N LYS A 155 7.62 2.18 24.81
CA LYS A 155 7.50 1.78 26.22
C LYS A 155 6.28 2.40 26.91
N GLU A 156 6.00 3.68 26.64
CA GLU A 156 4.80 4.33 27.16
C GLU A 156 3.51 3.69 26.59
N ILE A 157 3.50 3.34 25.31
CA ILE A 157 2.36 2.67 24.65
C ILE A 157 2.15 1.27 25.21
N GLU A 158 3.21 0.49 25.37
CA GLU A 158 3.16 -0.88 25.91
C GLU A 158 2.47 -0.92 27.28
N SER A 159 2.68 0.09 28.13
CA SER A 159 2.05 0.16 29.45
C SER A 159 0.53 0.40 29.44
N LYS A 160 -0.02 0.88 28.30
CA LYS A 160 -1.43 1.25 28.15
C LYS A 160 -2.20 0.36 27.17
N ALA A 161 -1.50 -0.26 26.21
CA ALA A 161 -2.09 -1.08 25.16
C ALA A 161 -2.49 -2.46 25.68
N SER A 162 -3.57 -3.04 25.13
CA SER A 162 -3.86 -4.47 25.36
C SER A 162 -2.94 -5.37 24.53
N PHE A 163 -2.38 -4.83 23.45
CA PHE A 163 -1.40 -5.49 22.60
C PHE A 163 -0.52 -4.46 21.91
N LEU A 164 0.78 -4.71 21.88
CA LEU A 164 1.74 -3.97 21.07
C LEU A 164 2.65 -4.98 20.37
N LYS A 165 2.82 -4.82 19.05
CA LYS A 165 3.82 -5.56 18.28
C LYS A 165 4.56 -4.61 17.36
N VAL A 166 5.88 -4.55 17.51
CA VAL A 166 6.76 -3.93 16.52
C VAL A 166 6.90 -4.90 15.35
N LEU A 167 6.55 -4.46 14.14
CA LEU A 167 6.68 -5.24 12.91
C LEU A 167 8.07 -5.15 12.30
N GLY A 168 8.80 -4.08 12.62
CA GLY A 168 10.17 -3.85 12.19
C GLY A 168 10.47 -2.37 12.03
N SER A 169 11.75 -2.05 12.08
CA SER A 169 12.30 -0.77 11.65
C SER A 169 13.07 -0.97 10.36
N TYR A 170 12.94 -0.06 9.42
CA TYR A 170 13.51 -0.21 8.08
C TYR A 170 13.82 1.17 7.46
N PRO A 171 14.78 1.26 6.53
CA PRO A 171 15.10 2.49 5.84
C PRO A 171 13.88 3.08 5.14
N GLN A 172 13.70 4.39 5.26
CA GLN A 172 12.69 5.12 4.53
C GLN A 172 13.00 5.07 3.02
N SER A 173 11.99 4.77 2.21
CA SER A 173 12.10 4.93 0.76
C SER A 173 12.15 6.41 0.38
N ASN A 174 13.07 6.79 -0.49
CA ASN A 174 13.24 8.16 -1.03
C ASN A 174 12.17 8.53 -2.08
N LEU A 175 10.93 8.09 -1.92
CA LEU A 175 9.84 8.52 -2.80
C LEU A 175 9.37 9.89 -2.32
N THR A 176 10.02 10.92 -2.86
CA THR A 176 9.54 12.31 -2.97
C THR A 176 9.04 12.53 -4.38
#